data_AF-A0A834HBJ3-F1
#
_entry.id   AF-A0A834HBJ3-F1
#
_cell.length_a   1.000
_cell.length_b   1.000
_cell.length_c   1.000
_cell.angle_alpha   90.00
_cell.angle_beta   90.00
_cell.angle_gamma   90.00
#
_symmetry.space_group_name_H-M   'P 1'
#
loop_
_entity.id
_entity.type
_entity.pdbx_description
1 polymer ?
#
loop_
_entity_poly.entity_id
_entity_poly.type
_entity_poly.pdbx_seq_one_letter_code
_entity_poly.pdbx_strand_id
1 'polypeptide(L)'
;MQVFVELLEQASAAEFPREFLGISVPEQPNKYYFVIRGQKIVLEAEQTIQTIMEKLQSYKTRVSLNFEGSQYQLGDFQLRVGKAVLMQTESLRGIVMEMEYLPISSLDKSRQIMEEFFDIWQEALSKRSLPGHFIHGEPNFTEYGLSDNYTSQHTAVQYAMVTTQLIASAQAAQAVRN
;
A
#
# COMPACT_ATOMS: atom_id res chain seq x y z
N MET A 1 4.20 2.14 -8.37
CA MET A 1 4.52 1.52 -7.06
C MET A 1 4.48 0.01 -7.22
N GLN A 2 5.43 -0.73 -6.66
CA GLN A 2 5.41 -2.20 -6.68
C GLN A 2 5.35 -2.76 -5.25
N VAL A 3 4.51 -3.76 -5.03
CA VAL A 3 4.34 -4.44 -3.74
C VAL A 3 4.43 -5.95 -3.92
N PHE A 4 5.36 -6.57 -3.21
CA PHE A 4 5.59 -8.00 -3.16
C PHE A 4 5.09 -8.56 -1.82
N VAL A 5 4.43 -9.71 -1.82
CA VAL A 5 4.08 -10.46 -0.62
C VAL A 5 4.97 -11.70 -0.58
N GLU A 6 5.86 -11.75 0.41
CA GLU A 6 6.88 -12.79 0.55
C GLU A 6 6.58 -13.67 1.77
N LEU A 7 6.75 -14.99 1.59
CA LEU A 7 6.49 -16.02 2.60
C LEU A 7 7.73 -16.88 2.83
N LEU A 8 8.01 -17.18 4.09
CA LEU A 8 9.13 -18.03 4.49
C LEU A 8 8.90 -19.48 4.01
N GLU A 9 9.85 -20.08 3.30
CA GLU A 9 9.72 -21.46 2.81
C GLU A 9 10.09 -22.51 3.87
N GLN A 10 11.08 -22.23 4.72
CA GLN A 10 11.60 -23.19 5.69
C GLN A 10 11.24 -22.78 7.12
N ALA A 11 10.34 -23.55 7.73
CA ALA A 11 9.90 -23.35 9.10
C ALA A 11 10.93 -23.85 10.12
N SER A 12 11.97 -23.06 10.40
CA SER A 12 12.58 -23.07 11.75
C SER A 12 11.81 -22.04 12.60
N ALA A 13 10.62 -22.47 13.02
CA ALA A 13 9.58 -21.61 13.55
C ALA A 13 9.88 -21.11 14.97
N ALA A 14 10.61 -20.00 15.11
CA ALA A 14 10.51 -19.08 16.26
C ALA A 14 11.18 -17.73 16.01
N GLU A 15 12.23 -17.67 15.18
CA GLU A 15 13.15 -16.52 15.15
C GLU A 15 12.87 -15.49 14.05
N PHE A 16 12.15 -15.87 12.98
CA PHE A 16 11.92 -15.03 11.80
C PHE A 16 10.44 -14.80 11.48
N PRO A 17 10.07 -13.64 10.89
CA PRO A 17 8.71 -13.37 10.45
C PRO A 17 8.30 -14.37 9.36
N ARG A 18 7.11 -14.99 9.53
CA ARG A 18 6.60 -15.97 8.55
C ARG A 18 6.23 -15.34 7.21
N GLU A 19 5.74 -14.10 7.26
CA GLU A 19 5.33 -13.33 6.09
C GLU A 19 5.72 -11.86 6.28
N PHE A 20 6.03 -11.20 5.19
CA PHE A 20 6.15 -9.74 5.15
C PHE A 20 5.75 -9.21 3.77
N LEU A 21 5.49 -7.92 3.70
CA LEU A 21 5.28 -7.21 2.44
C LEU A 21 6.53 -6.40 2.12
N GLY A 22 7.05 -6.57 0.92
CA GLY A 22 8.15 -5.79 0.38
C GLY A 22 7.62 -4.72 -0.58
N ILE A 23 8.05 -3.47 -0.43
CA ILE A 23 7.44 -2.32 -1.11
C ILE A 23 8.53 -1.42 -1.70
N SER A 24 8.38 -1.10 -2.99
CA SER A 24 9.22 -0.12 -3.72
C SER A 24 8.41 1.12 -4.09
N VAL A 25 8.70 2.22 -3.41
CA VAL A 25 8.14 3.56 -3.64
C VAL A 25 8.88 4.29 -4.79
N PRO A 26 8.17 4.82 -5.81
CA PRO A 26 8.80 5.57 -6.90
C PRO A 26 9.57 6.82 -6.45
N GLU A 27 9.15 7.45 -5.36
CA GLU A 27 9.76 8.67 -4.82
C GLU A 27 11.16 8.41 -4.24
N GLN A 28 11.44 7.16 -3.86
CA GLN A 28 12.73 6.72 -3.33
C GLN A 28 13.20 5.45 -4.03
N PRO A 29 13.65 5.52 -5.29
CA PRO A 29 13.94 4.34 -6.12
C PRO A 29 15.11 3.49 -5.61
N ASN A 30 15.94 4.05 -4.72
CA ASN A 30 17.08 3.35 -4.12
C ASN A 30 16.74 2.67 -2.79
N LYS A 31 15.47 2.70 -2.38
CA LYS A 31 14.99 2.19 -1.10
C LYS A 31 13.95 1.09 -1.28
N TYR A 32 13.95 0.17 -0.33
CA TYR A 32 12.99 -0.91 -0.22
C TYR A 32 12.45 -0.96 1.20
N TYR A 33 11.16 -1.22 1.34
CA TYR A 33 10.48 -1.22 2.63
C TYR A 33 9.93 -2.60 2.94
N PHE A 34 10.19 -3.09 4.14
CA PHE A 34 9.57 -4.30 4.68
C PHE A 34 8.48 -3.91 5.66
N VAL A 35 7.27 -4.41 5.46
CA VAL A 35 6.16 -4.24 6.39
C VAL A 35 5.78 -5.61 6.94
N ILE A 36 6.05 -5.81 8.23
CA ILE A 36 5.70 -7.02 8.97
C ILE A 36 4.47 -6.71 9.83
N ARG A 37 3.30 -6.91 9.23
CA ARG A 37 2.00 -6.52 9.82
C ARG A 37 1.72 -7.15 11.18
N GLY A 38 2.11 -8.41 11.38
CA GLY A 38 1.86 -9.14 12.62
C GLY A 38 2.58 -8.53 13.83
N GLN A 39 3.79 -8.03 13.60
CA GLN A 39 4.63 -7.40 14.62
C GLN A 39 4.53 -5.87 14.62
N LYS A 40 3.77 -5.28 13.68
CA LYS A 40 3.68 -3.83 13.46
C LYS A 40 5.06 -3.20 13.26
N ILE A 41 5.87 -3.82 12.42
CA ILE A 41 7.22 -3.33 12.10
C ILE A 41 7.24 -2.84 10.65
N VAL A 42 7.84 -1.67 10.45
CA VAL A 42 8.26 -1.17 9.14
C VAL A 42 9.77 -0.94 9.14
N LEU A 43 10.47 -1.52 8.18
CA LEU A 43 11.92 -1.38 8.03
C LEU A 43 12.23 -0.75 6.67
N GLU A 44 13.16 0.19 6.67
CA GLU A 44 13.75 0.74 5.45
C GLU A 44 15.09 0.04 5.19
N ALA A 45 15.32 -0.34 3.94
CA ALA A 45 16.55 -0.92 3.46
C ALA A 45 16.94 -0.30 2.11
N GLU A 46 18.16 -0.57 1.66
CA GLU A 46 18.54 -0.25 0.28
C GLU A 46 17.90 -1.23 -0.70
N GLN A 47 17.65 -0.78 -1.93
CA GLN A 47 17.05 -1.58 -3.00
C GLN A 47 17.82 -2.88 -3.30
N THR A 48 19.12 -2.92 -3.01
CA THR A 48 20.01 -4.09 -3.16
C THR A 48 19.59 -5.29 -2.29
N ILE A 49 18.78 -5.06 -1.25
CA ILE A 49 18.28 -6.14 -0.38
C ILE A 49 17.45 -7.16 -1.14
N GLN A 50 16.74 -6.76 -2.21
CA GLN A 50 15.96 -7.69 -3.04
C GLN A 50 16.87 -8.77 -3.64
N THR A 51 18.00 -8.37 -4.23
CA THR A 51 18.97 -9.31 -4.81
C THR A 51 19.59 -10.22 -3.76
N ILE A 52 19.79 -9.71 -2.53
CA ILE A 52 20.28 -10.53 -1.41
C ILE A 52 19.23 -11.58 -1.05
N MET A 53 17.96 -11.20 -0.89
CA MET A 53 16.87 -12.10 -0.54
C MET A 53 16.63 -13.17 -1.61
N GLU A 54 16.68 -12.78 -2.89
CA GLU A 54 16.61 -13.71 -4.03
C GLU A 54 17.73 -14.74 -4.01
N LYS A 55 18.96 -14.34 -3.64
CA LYS A 55 20.11 -15.25 -3.53
C LYS A 55 20.02 -16.17 -2.31
N LEU A 56 19.50 -15.66 -1.20
CA LEU A 56 19.32 -16.44 0.03
C LEU A 56 18.21 -17.48 -0.10
N GLN A 57 17.23 -17.25 -0.99
CA GLN A 57 16.09 -18.15 -1.26
C GLN A 57 15.32 -18.58 0.00
N SER A 58 15.41 -17.77 1.07
CA SER A 58 14.73 -18.08 2.34
C SER A 58 13.23 -17.78 2.28
N TYR A 59 12.85 -16.81 1.43
CA TYR A 59 11.48 -16.41 1.19
C TYR A 59 11.12 -16.57 -0.28
N LYS A 60 9.86 -16.89 -0.55
CA LYS A 60 9.31 -16.95 -1.89
C LYS A 60 8.17 -15.96 -2.04
N THR A 61 8.20 -15.23 -3.14
CA THR A 61 7.12 -14.32 -3.54
C THR A 61 5.87 -15.12 -3.88
N ARG A 62 4.79 -14.92 -3.12
CA ARG A 62 3.49 -15.56 -3.39
C ARG A 62 2.61 -14.70 -4.28
N VAL A 63 2.61 -13.39 -4.05
CA VAL A 63 1.77 -12.42 -4.75
C VAL A 63 2.63 -11.21 -5.05
N SER A 64 2.50 -10.66 -6.26
CA SER A 64 3.13 -9.37 -6.60
C SER A 64 2.13 -8.47 -7.29
N LEU A 65 1.91 -7.28 -6.72
CA LEU A 65 1.03 -6.26 -7.25
C LEU A 65 1.85 -5.09 -7.80
N ASN A 66 1.53 -4.70 -9.03
CA ASN A 66 1.98 -3.45 -9.61
C ASN A 66 0.84 -2.42 -9.59
N PHE A 67 1.14 -1.22 -9.16
CA PHE A 67 0.21 -0.09 -9.16
C PHE A 67 0.62 0.88 -10.26
N GLU A 68 -0.25 0.99 -11.27
CA GLU A 68 -0.07 1.82 -12.46
C GLU A 68 -1.14 2.89 -12.50
N GLY A 69 -0.75 4.15 -12.65
CA GLY A 69 -1.70 5.24 -12.54
C GLY A 69 -1.21 6.54 -13.15
N SER A 70 -2.02 7.56 -12.96
CA SER A 70 -1.75 8.94 -13.34
C SER A 70 -1.78 9.83 -12.11
N GLN A 71 -0.95 10.87 -12.15
CA GLN A 71 -0.87 11.87 -11.11
C GLN A 71 -1.52 13.17 -11.60
N TYR A 72 -2.27 13.80 -10.71
CA TYR A 72 -3.01 15.04 -10.95
C TYR A 72 -2.68 16.03 -9.85
N GLN A 73 -2.42 17.28 -10.24
CA GLN A 73 -2.23 18.39 -9.30
C GLN A 73 -3.51 19.22 -9.26
N LEU A 74 -4.09 19.38 -8.07
CA LEU A 74 -5.30 20.18 -7.82
C LEU A 74 -5.00 21.20 -6.72
N GLY A 75 -4.46 22.36 -7.11
CA GLY A 75 -4.00 23.37 -6.15
C GLY A 75 -2.92 22.81 -5.23
N ASP A 76 -3.19 22.82 -3.93
CA ASP A 76 -2.29 22.31 -2.88
C ASP A 76 -2.32 20.78 -2.71
N PHE A 77 -3.19 20.09 -3.45
CA PHE A 77 -3.33 18.65 -3.41
C PHE A 77 -2.68 17.97 -4.60
N GLN A 78 -2.07 16.82 -4.33
CA GLN A 78 -1.60 15.88 -5.32
C GLN A 78 -2.41 14.59 -5.20
N LEU A 79 -3.04 14.18 -6.31
CA LEU A 79 -3.84 12.97 -6.38
C LEU A 79 -3.17 11.98 -7.32
N ARG A 80 -2.98 10.75 -6.87
CA ARG A 80 -2.50 9.64 -7.72
C ARG A 80 -3.63 8.62 -7.82
N VAL A 81 -4.12 8.38 -9.03
CA VAL A 81 -5.18 7.40 -9.28
C VAL A 81 -4.63 6.31 -10.16
N GLY A 82 -4.73 5.06 -9.72
CA GLY A 82 -4.15 3.93 -10.43
C GLY A 82 -4.90 2.62 -10.24
N LYS A 83 -4.65 1.69 -11.15
CA LYS A 83 -5.08 0.30 -11.05
C LYS A 83 -4.03 -0.52 -10.32
N ALA A 84 -4.47 -1.44 -9.47
CA ALA A 84 -3.64 -2.48 -8.90
C ALA A 84 -3.77 -3.75 -9.76
N VAL A 85 -2.65 -4.25 -10.27
CA VAL A 85 -2.60 -5.39 -11.21
C VAL A 85 -1.71 -6.48 -10.64
N LEU A 86 -2.16 -7.73 -10.69
CA LEU A 86 -1.34 -8.88 -10.33
C LEU A 86 -0.29 -9.14 -11.43
N MET A 87 1.00 -9.08 -11.09
CA MET A 87 2.08 -9.21 -12.08
C MET A 87 2.11 -10.59 -12.76
N GLN A 88 1.76 -11.66 -12.05
CA GLN A 88 1.84 -13.02 -12.61
C GLN A 88 0.76 -13.32 -13.67
N THR A 89 -0.39 -12.64 -13.62
CA THR A 89 -1.54 -12.95 -14.48
C THR A 89 -2.12 -11.74 -15.19
N GLU A 90 -1.50 -10.57 -15.02
CA GLU A 90 -1.97 -9.26 -15.46
C GLU A 90 -3.44 -8.95 -15.10
N SER A 91 -3.94 -9.54 -14.00
CA SER A 91 -5.34 -9.37 -13.61
C SER A 91 -5.55 -8.11 -12.77
N LEU A 92 -6.56 -7.31 -13.12
CA LEU A 92 -7.00 -6.16 -12.34
C LEU A 92 -7.55 -6.61 -10.98
N ARG A 93 -7.02 -6.03 -9.90
CA ARG A 93 -7.46 -6.28 -8.52
C ARG A 93 -8.30 -5.15 -7.95
N GLY A 94 -8.10 -3.92 -8.41
CA GLY A 94 -8.90 -2.78 -7.98
C GLY A 94 -8.33 -1.45 -8.46
N ILE A 95 -9.00 -0.37 -8.09
CA ILE A 95 -8.56 1.01 -8.31
C ILE A 95 -8.19 1.59 -6.95
N VAL A 96 -7.05 2.28 -6.90
CA VAL A 96 -6.54 2.97 -5.71
C VAL A 96 -6.43 4.45 -6.04
N MET A 97 -6.85 5.28 -5.10
CA MET A 97 -6.66 6.71 -5.12
C MET A 97 -5.85 7.08 -3.88
N GLU A 98 -4.70 7.68 -4.10
CA GLU A 98 -3.85 8.25 -3.08
C GLU A 98 -3.97 9.77 -3.16
N MET A 99 -3.99 10.41 -2.00
CA MET A 99 -4.16 11.84 -1.83
C MET A 99 -3.06 12.34 -0.91
N GLU A 100 -2.43 13.43 -1.31
CA GLU A 100 -1.36 14.08 -0.57
C GLU A 100 -1.62 15.58 -0.52
N TYR A 101 -1.61 16.15 0.69
CA TYR A 101 -1.64 17.60 0.89
C TYR A 101 -0.21 18.12 1.01
N LEU A 102 0.23 18.87 0.00
CA LEU A 102 1.64 19.26 -0.15
C LEU A 102 2.17 20.28 0.88
N PRO A 103 1.38 21.25 1.39
CA PRO A 103 1.92 22.32 2.23
C PRO A 103 2.51 21.87 3.58
N ILE A 104 2.02 20.75 4.15
CA ILE A 104 2.48 20.26 5.45
C ILE A 104 2.56 18.73 5.46
N SER A 105 3.59 18.20 6.11
CA SER A 105 3.76 16.74 6.28
C SER A 105 3.15 16.20 7.58
N SER A 106 2.63 17.06 8.45
CA SER A 106 1.97 16.65 9.70
C SER A 106 0.61 16.03 9.38
N LEU A 107 0.42 14.76 9.75
CA LEU A 107 -0.82 14.04 9.54
C LEU A 107 -1.96 14.63 10.35
N ASP A 108 -1.72 14.94 11.63
CA ASP A 108 -2.72 15.49 12.53
C ASP A 108 -3.18 16.87 12.09
N LYS A 109 -2.26 17.72 11.61
CA LYS A 109 -2.62 19.06 11.12
C LYS A 109 -3.30 19.04 9.76
N SER A 110 -2.99 18.06 8.91
CA SER A 110 -3.60 17.92 7.58
C SER A 110 -4.89 17.10 7.57
N ARG A 111 -5.21 16.36 8.64
CA ARG A 111 -6.39 15.49 8.73
C ARG A 111 -7.68 16.19 8.31
N GLN A 112 -8.01 17.33 8.92
CA GLN A 112 -9.26 18.03 8.63
C GLN A 112 -9.38 18.43 7.14
N ILE A 113 -8.32 19.00 6.55
CA ILE A 113 -8.38 19.46 5.17
C ILE A 113 -8.42 18.28 4.17
N MET A 114 -7.79 17.16 4.53
CA MET A 114 -7.84 15.91 3.76
C MET A 114 -9.23 15.27 3.81
N GLU A 115 -9.87 15.23 4.98
CA GLU A 115 -11.24 14.74 5.18
C GLU A 115 -12.25 15.60 4.40
N GLU A 116 -12.18 16.93 4.53
CA GLU A 116 -13.06 17.84 3.79
C GLU A 116 -12.91 17.66 2.27
N PHE A 117 -11.69 17.49 1.76
CA PHE A 117 -11.46 17.24 0.34
C PHE A 117 -11.97 15.87 -0.10
N PHE A 118 -11.84 14.83 0.74
CA PHE A 118 -12.40 13.51 0.48
C PHE A 118 -13.94 13.51 0.44
N ASP A 119 -14.59 14.25 1.34
CA ASP A 119 -16.05 14.40 1.36
C ASP A 119 -16.59 15.03 0.07
N ILE A 120 -15.89 16.04 -0.48
CA ILE A 120 -16.22 16.63 -1.78
C ILE A 120 -16.18 15.57 -2.89
N TRP A 121 -15.18 14.69 -2.89
CA TRP A 121 -15.09 13.60 -3.87
C TRP A 121 -16.18 12.55 -3.69
N GLN A 122 -16.52 12.19 -2.45
CA GLN A 122 -17.64 11.30 -2.18
C GLN A 122 -18.97 11.89 -2.66
N GLU A 123 -19.22 13.17 -2.40
CA GLU A 123 -20.43 13.86 -2.86
C GLU A 123 -20.48 13.96 -4.40
N ALA A 124 -19.35 14.28 -5.03
CA ALA A 124 -19.27 14.35 -6.49
C ALA A 124 -19.51 12.98 -7.16
N LEU A 125 -19.01 11.90 -6.55
CA LEU A 125 -19.28 10.55 -7.04
C LEU A 125 -20.69 10.08 -6.74
N SER A 126 -21.29 10.38 -5.58
CA SER A 126 -22.66 9.93 -5.29
C SER A 126 -23.69 10.48 -6.29
N LYS A 127 -23.42 11.68 -6.83
CA LYS A 127 -24.22 12.30 -7.90
C LYS A 127 -24.02 11.66 -9.27
N ARG A 128 -22.92 10.95 -9.50
CA ARG A 128 -22.63 10.24 -10.75
C ARG A 128 -22.93 8.77 -10.49
N SER A 129 -23.95 8.19 -11.09
CA SER A 129 -24.37 6.78 -10.87
C SER A 129 -23.33 5.73 -11.32
N LEU A 130 -22.11 5.82 -10.80
CA LEU A 130 -20.98 4.96 -11.07
C LEU A 130 -20.99 3.81 -10.07
N PRO A 131 -20.73 2.57 -10.50
CA PRO A 131 -20.63 1.45 -9.60
C PRO A 131 -19.35 1.55 -8.75
N GLY A 132 -19.48 1.29 -7.45
CA GLY A 132 -18.37 1.27 -6.50
C GLY A 132 -18.51 2.34 -5.40
N HIS A 133 -17.79 2.14 -4.30
CA HIS A 133 -17.73 3.09 -3.18
C HIS A 133 -16.27 3.28 -2.77
N PHE A 134 -15.91 4.48 -2.37
CA PHE A 134 -14.61 4.70 -1.75
C PHE A 134 -14.56 4.01 -0.39
N ILE A 135 -13.49 3.26 -0.17
CA ILE A 135 -13.15 2.72 1.14
C ILE A 135 -11.98 3.56 1.63
N HIS A 136 -12.23 4.40 2.63
CA HIS A 136 -11.17 5.12 3.29
C HIS A 136 -10.47 4.17 4.26
N GLY A 137 -9.15 4.02 4.09
CA GLY A 137 -8.33 3.23 4.98
C GLY A 137 -7.28 4.11 5.62
N GLU A 138 -7.38 4.31 6.93
CA GLU A 138 -6.33 4.95 7.72
C GLU A 138 -5.59 3.91 8.56
N PRO A 139 -4.31 3.62 8.27
CA PRO A 139 -3.49 2.81 9.15
C PRO A 139 -3.22 3.56 10.45
N ASN A 140 -3.21 2.84 11.58
CA ASN A 140 -2.69 3.38 12.82
C ASN A 140 -1.15 3.41 12.75
N PHE A 141 -0.58 4.51 12.28
CA PHE A 141 0.88 4.66 12.13
C PHE A 141 1.65 4.57 13.45
N THR A 142 1.02 4.97 14.56
CA THR A 142 1.65 4.92 15.89
C THR A 142 1.93 3.49 16.35
N GLU A 143 1.12 2.50 15.92
CA GLU A 143 1.39 1.09 16.17
C GLU A 143 2.67 0.60 15.50
N TYR A 144 3.06 1.23 14.39
CA TYR A 144 4.31 0.96 13.68
C TYR A 144 5.50 1.79 14.19
N GLY A 145 5.31 2.55 15.27
CA GLY A 145 6.32 3.45 15.83
C GLY A 145 6.61 4.68 14.96
N LEU A 146 5.72 5.01 14.02
CA LEU A 146 5.87 6.16 13.15
C LEU A 146 5.31 7.43 13.82
N SER A 147 6.02 8.55 13.63
CA SER A 147 5.63 9.87 14.14
C SER A 147 4.59 10.56 13.26
N ASP A 148 4.01 11.67 13.74
CA ASP A 148 3.08 12.51 12.98
C ASP A 148 3.62 13.05 11.63
N ASN A 149 4.95 13.23 11.52
CA ASN A 149 5.55 13.69 10.27
C ASN A 149 5.56 12.55 9.24
N TYR A 150 4.82 12.76 8.16
CA TYR A 150 4.71 11.82 7.05
C TYR A 150 6.04 11.57 6.36
N THR A 151 6.31 10.30 6.04
CA THR A 151 7.52 9.81 5.37
C THR A 151 7.16 8.66 4.44
N SER A 152 8.09 8.22 3.61
CA SER A 152 7.89 7.05 2.74
C SER A 152 7.59 5.74 3.49
N GLN A 153 7.95 5.63 4.78
CA GLN A 153 7.52 4.50 5.62
C GLN A 153 6.00 4.50 5.86
N HIS A 154 5.37 5.67 5.95
CA HIS A 154 3.92 5.79 6.06
C HIS A 154 3.24 5.30 4.78
N THR A 155 3.75 5.73 3.62
CA THR A 155 3.30 5.22 2.32
C THR A 155 3.41 3.70 2.26
N ALA A 156 4.54 3.12 2.69
CA ALA A 156 4.71 1.67 2.72
C ALA A 156 3.64 0.99 3.61
N VAL A 157 3.36 1.51 4.80
CA VAL A 157 2.32 0.97 5.69
C VAL A 157 0.92 1.09 5.06
N GLN A 158 0.59 2.22 4.42
CA GLN A 158 -0.68 2.40 3.70
C GLN A 158 -0.84 1.38 2.57
N TYR A 159 0.15 1.24 1.70
CA TYR A 159 0.09 0.27 0.59
C TYR A 159 0.06 -1.17 1.07
N ALA A 160 0.69 -1.49 2.21
CA ALA A 160 0.59 -2.82 2.80
C ALA A 160 -0.85 -3.16 3.24
N MET A 161 -1.55 -2.19 3.82
CA MET A 161 -2.95 -2.34 4.20
C MET A 161 -3.87 -2.46 2.97
N VAL A 162 -3.73 -1.56 2.00
CA VAL A 162 -4.52 -1.58 0.75
C VAL A 162 -4.31 -2.89 -0.01
N THR A 163 -3.07 -3.36 -0.11
CA THR A 163 -2.73 -4.64 -0.76
C THR A 163 -3.44 -5.81 -0.09
N THR A 164 -3.48 -5.82 1.24
CA THR A 164 -4.18 -6.85 2.01
C THR A 164 -5.67 -6.85 1.71
N GLN A 165 -6.30 -5.67 1.66
CA GLN A 165 -7.72 -5.53 1.33
C GLN A 165 -8.02 -5.97 -0.10
N LEU A 166 -7.17 -5.62 -1.07
CA LEU A 166 -7.31 -6.02 -2.47
C LEU A 166 -7.19 -7.54 -2.67
N ILE A 167 -6.28 -8.19 -1.92
CA ILE A 167 -6.13 -9.65 -1.96
C ILE A 167 -7.36 -10.33 -1.33
N ALA A 168 -7.83 -9.82 -0.19
CA ALA A 168 -8.98 -10.39 0.52
C ALA A 168 -10.29 -10.25 -0.28
N SER A 169 -10.53 -9.09 -0.90
CA SER A 169 -11.73 -8.86 -1.72
C SER A 169 -11.77 -9.75 -2.96
N ALA A 170 -10.62 -9.99 -3.59
CA ALA A 170 -10.51 -10.89 -4.73
C ALA A 170 -10.84 -12.35 -4.35
N GLN A 171 -10.40 -12.82 -3.18
CA GLN A 171 -10.71 -14.17 -2.68
C GLN A 171 -12.22 -14.33 -2.39
N ALA A 172 -12.84 -13.33 -1.75
CA ALA A 172 -14.27 -13.33 -1.49
C ALA A 172 -15.09 -13.37 -2.79
N ALA A 173 -14.71 -12.59 -3.81
CA ALA A 173 -15.40 -12.59 -5.10
C ALA A 173 -15.26 -13.93 -5.86
N GLN A 174 -14.15 -14.65 -5.70
CA GLN A 174 -13.97 -15.99 -6.26
C GLN A 174 -14.80 -17.05 -5.52
N ALA A 175 -14.92 -16.95 -4.19
CA ALA A 175 -15.70 -17.88 -3.39
C ALA A 175 -17.22 -17.80 -3.67
N VAL A 176 -17.73 -16.64 -4.09
CA VAL A 176 -19.15 -16.45 -4.47
C VAL A 176 -19.46 -16.97 -5.89
N ARG A 177 -18.43 -17.18 -6.72
CA ARG A 177 -18.58 -17.64 -8.11
C ARG A 177 -18.46 -19.17 -8.28
N ASN A 178 -18.05 -19.89 -7.23
CA ASN A 178 -17.94 -21.35 -7.19
C ASN A 178 -19.08 -21.95 -6.37
#